data_AF-A0A3B8HI56-F1
#
_entry.id   AF-A0A3B8HI56-F1
#
_cell.length_a   1.000
_cell.length_b   1.000
_cell.length_c   1.000
_cell.angle_alpha   90.00
_cell.angle_beta   90.00
_cell.angle_gamma   90.00
#
_symmetry.space_group_name_H-M   'P 1'
#
loop_
_entity.id
_entity.type
_entity.pdbx_description
1 polymer ?
#
loop_
_entity_poly.entity_id
_entity_poly.type
_entity_poly.pdbx_seq_one_letter_code
_entity_poly.pdbx_strand_id
1 'polypeptide(L)'
;EIELKRLDLKTSEGDFTGNAKISFDGTKAGPDFNVIGLAGAIAAQADCRVGERLLHRILTPIMKDRIISEIKERAAEDDPQAEPELPDEKELNALVASAIEEQLNALMQQGILQKGNGEYRSTASYKAGQIVLNGRPLSLQELLMGN
;
A
#
# COMPACT_ATOMS: atom_id res chain seq x y z
N GLU A 1 5.64 2.62 24.16
CA GLU A 1 5.68 1.55 23.14
C GLU A 1 4.27 1.31 22.65
N ILE A 2 4.06 1.17 21.33
CA ILE A 2 2.78 0.83 20.72
C ILE A 2 3.01 -0.40 19.84
N GLU A 3 2.26 -1.47 20.07
CA GLU A 3 2.46 -2.73 19.37
C GLU A 3 1.12 -3.32 18.93
N LEU A 4 0.95 -3.49 17.62
CA LEU A 4 -0.04 -4.36 17.03
C LEU A 4 0.62 -5.72 16.79
N LYS A 5 0.51 -6.61 17.78
CA LYS A 5 1.21 -7.91 17.75
C LYS A 5 0.89 -8.73 16.51
N ARG A 6 -0.39 -8.81 16.15
CA ARG A 6 -0.89 -9.53 14.96
C ARG A 6 -2.35 -9.23 14.69
N LEU A 7 -2.69 -9.02 13.42
CA LEU A 7 -4.04 -9.06 12.87
C LEU A 7 -4.08 -10.19 11.85
N ASP A 8 -4.96 -11.16 12.06
CA ASP A 8 -5.23 -12.24 11.11
C ASP A 8 -6.70 -12.20 10.69
N LEU A 9 -6.94 -12.22 9.38
CA LEU A 9 -8.26 -12.40 8.79
C LEU A 9 -8.22 -13.63 7.89
N LYS A 10 -9.13 -14.57 8.13
CA LYS A 10 -9.26 -15.81 7.35
C LYS A 10 -10.54 -15.74 6.53
N THR A 11 -10.44 -15.94 5.22
CA THR A 11 -11.60 -15.89 4.33
C THR A 11 -11.58 -17.05 3.33
N SER A 12 -12.71 -17.32 2.67
CA SER A 12 -12.76 -18.30 1.57
C SER A 12 -11.89 -17.92 0.37
N GLU A 13 -11.55 -16.63 0.24
CA GLU A 13 -10.73 -16.08 -0.84
C GLU A 13 -9.24 -15.99 -0.46
N GLY A 14 -8.87 -16.56 0.68
CA GLY A 14 -7.51 -16.52 1.23
C GLY A 14 -7.41 -15.68 2.49
N ASP A 15 -6.17 -15.51 2.95
CA ASP A 15 -5.88 -14.98 4.27
C ASP A 15 -5.19 -13.62 4.18
N PHE A 16 -5.40 -12.80 5.20
CA PHE A 16 -4.61 -11.61 5.45
C PHE A 16 -3.94 -11.73 6.83
N THR A 17 -2.64 -11.47 6.87
CA THR A 17 -1.88 -11.38 8.13
C THR A 17 -1.09 -10.08 8.12
N GLY A 18 -1.27 -9.27 9.17
CA GLY A 18 -0.55 -8.02 9.39
C GLY A 18 0.06 -7.96 10.78
N ASN A 19 1.29 -7.48 10.90
CA ASN A 19 1.95 -7.25 12.17
C ASN A 19 2.63 -5.88 12.12
N ALA A 20 2.52 -5.08 13.18
CA ALA A 20 3.18 -3.79 13.24
C ALA A 20 3.66 -3.46 14.67
N LYS A 21 4.89 -2.99 14.80
CA LYS A 21 5.48 -2.61 16.09
C LYS A 21 6.14 -1.25 15.95
N ILE A 22 5.84 -0.35 16.89
CA ILE A 22 6.52 0.94 17.04
C ILE A 22 7.05 1.04 18.47
N SER A 23 8.37 1.22 18.56
CA SER A 23 9.07 1.35 19.83
C SER A 23 9.79 2.68 19.90
N PHE A 24 9.84 3.24 21.11
CA PHE A 24 10.53 4.48 21.40
C PHE A 24 11.48 4.23 22.57
N ASP A 25 12.76 4.52 22.36
CA ASP A 25 13.84 4.39 23.34
C ASP A 25 14.24 5.78 23.83
N GLY A 26 13.68 6.20 24.96
CA GLY A 26 13.93 7.51 25.55
C GLY A 26 15.38 7.76 25.94
N THR A 27 16.20 6.71 26.08
CA THR A 27 17.64 6.88 26.36
C THR A 27 18.41 7.38 25.14
N LYS A 28 17.88 7.17 23.93
CA LYS A 28 18.48 7.62 22.66
C LYS A 28 17.98 8.98 22.19
N ALA A 29 16.93 9.51 22.81
CA ALA A 29 16.36 10.81 22.45
C ALA A 29 17.27 11.99 22.85
N GLY A 30 18.22 11.77 23.75
CA GLY A 30 19.11 12.79 24.29
C GLY A 30 18.39 13.75 25.26
N PRO A 31 19.15 14.53 26.06
CA PRO A 31 18.58 15.43 27.06
C PRO A 31 17.80 16.61 26.46
N ASP A 32 18.09 16.98 25.20
CA ASP A 32 17.57 18.20 24.56
C ASP A 32 16.41 17.97 23.58
N PHE A 33 15.88 16.74 23.47
CA PHE A 33 14.74 16.41 22.60
C PHE A 33 14.85 17.02 21.17
N ASN A 34 16.00 16.87 20.53
CA ASN A 34 16.17 17.35 19.16
C ASN A 34 15.63 16.33 18.14
N VAL A 35 15.19 16.84 16.97
CA VAL A 35 14.54 16.03 15.91
C VAL A 35 15.42 14.88 15.41
N ILE A 36 16.75 15.04 15.44
CA ILE A 36 17.70 14.02 15.00
C ILE A 36 17.78 12.88 16.04
N GLY A 37 17.81 13.21 17.34
CA GLY A 37 17.76 12.24 18.43
C GLY A 37 16.46 11.44 18.45
N LEU A 38 15.33 12.08 18.09
CA LEU A 38 14.04 11.41 17.93
C LEU A 38 14.06 10.35 16.81
N ALA A 39 14.67 10.67 15.67
CA ALA A 39 14.86 9.71 14.57
C ALA A 39 15.70 8.49 14.98
N GLY A 40 16.68 8.68 15.87
CA GLY A 40 17.47 7.60 16.46
C GLY A 40 16.74 6.78 17.53
N ALA A 41 15.79 7.40 18.23
CA ALA A 41 15.03 6.81 19.32
C ALA A 41 13.83 5.98 18.86
N ILE A 42 13.35 6.17 17.63
CA ILE A 42 12.22 5.42 17.07
C ILE A 42 12.73 4.19 16.31
N ALA A 43 12.09 3.05 16.55
CA ALA A 43 12.18 1.88 15.69
C ALA A 43 10.79 1.39 15.34
N ALA A 44 10.56 1.09 14.06
CA ALA A 44 9.29 0.59 13.56
C ALA A 44 9.51 -0.65 12.69
N GLN A 45 8.54 -1.55 12.70
CA GLN A 45 8.50 -2.70 11.81
C GLN A 45 7.06 -2.97 11.42
N ALA A 46 6.84 -3.29 10.15
CA ALA A 46 5.57 -3.76 9.61
C ALA A 46 5.81 -4.95 8.67
N ASP A 47 4.96 -5.97 8.76
CA ASP A 47 4.87 -7.09 7.81
C ASP A 47 3.40 -7.27 7.46
N CYS A 48 3.10 -7.29 6.17
CA CYS A 48 1.77 -7.64 5.68
C CYS A 48 1.86 -8.74 4.63
N ARG A 49 0.88 -9.63 4.67
CA ARG A 49 0.66 -10.71 3.70
C ARG A 49 -0.82 -10.79 3.38
N VAL A 50 -1.12 -10.98 2.12
CA VAL A 50 -2.49 -11.10 1.63
C VAL A 50 -2.54 -12.12 0.51
N GLY A 51 -3.50 -13.04 0.58
CA GLY A 51 -3.79 -13.97 -0.50
C GLY A 51 -4.19 -13.23 -1.77
N GLU A 52 -3.72 -13.70 -2.92
CA GLU A 52 -3.95 -13.06 -4.23
C GLU A 52 -5.43 -12.82 -4.51
N ARG A 53 -6.28 -13.85 -4.37
CA ARG A 53 -7.73 -13.71 -4.60
C ARG A 53 -8.40 -12.71 -3.66
N LEU A 54 -8.03 -12.73 -2.38
CA LEU A 54 -8.52 -11.78 -1.39
C LEU A 54 -8.11 -10.35 -1.76
N LEU A 55 -6.86 -10.13 -2.17
CA LEU A 55 -6.39 -8.81 -2.58
C LEU A 55 -7.17 -8.30 -3.79
N HIS A 56 -7.33 -9.13 -4.83
CA HIS A 56 -8.13 -8.78 -6.00
C HIS A 56 -9.56 -8.40 -5.61
N ARG A 57 -10.22 -9.20 -4.77
CA ARG A 57 -11.57 -8.93 -4.29
C ARG A 57 -11.69 -7.59 -3.55
N ILE A 58 -10.68 -7.24 -2.74
CA ILE A 58 -10.66 -5.95 -2.01
C ILE A 58 -10.46 -4.79 -2.98
N LEU A 59 -9.59 -4.95 -3.98
CA LEU A 59 -9.26 -3.89 -4.93
C LEU A 59 -10.35 -3.66 -5.98
N THR A 60 -11.12 -4.68 -6.36
CA THR A 60 -12.19 -4.58 -7.36
C THR A 60 -13.16 -3.42 -7.13
N PRO A 61 -13.85 -3.29 -5.98
CA PRO A 61 -14.78 -2.18 -5.78
C PRO A 61 -14.07 -0.82 -5.79
N ILE A 62 -12.88 -0.72 -5.18
CA ILE A 62 -12.09 0.52 -5.13
C ILE A 62 -11.70 0.98 -6.53
N MET A 63 -11.21 0.06 -7.35
CA MET A 63 -10.78 0.36 -8.72
C MET A 63 -11.98 0.64 -9.63
N LYS A 64 -13.11 -0.05 -9.42
CA LYS A 64 -14.34 0.21 -10.15
C LYS A 64 -14.83 1.64 -9.90
N ASP A 65 -14.89 2.06 -8.65
CA ASP A 65 -15.30 3.41 -8.28
C ASP A 65 -14.34 4.47 -8.86
N ARG A 66 -13.03 4.19 -8.85
CA ARG A 66 -12.02 5.06 -9.46
C ARG A 66 -12.22 5.22 -10.97
N ILE A 67 -12.32 4.12 -11.71
CA ILE A 67 -12.50 4.17 -13.17
C ILE A 67 -13.80 4.91 -13.54
N ILE A 68 -14.91 4.64 -12.83
CA ILE A 68 -16.17 5.35 -13.05
C ILE A 68 -16.00 6.85 -12.79
N SER A 69 -15.26 7.23 -11.74
CA SER A 69 -15.00 8.63 -11.40
C SER A 69 -14.15 9.31 -12.48
N GLU A 70 -13.09 8.65 -12.95
CA GLU A 70 -12.23 9.16 -14.03
C GLU A 70 -13.00 9.35 -15.35
N ILE A 71 -13.93 8.44 -15.69
CA ILE A 71 -14.80 8.58 -16.86
C ILE A 71 -15.72 9.80 -16.72
N LYS A 72 -16.30 9.97 -15.52
CA LYS A 72 -17.18 11.12 -15.22
C LYS A 72 -16.44 12.45 -15.27
N GLU A 73 -15.24 12.50 -14.71
CA GLU A 73 -14.41 13.69 -14.73
C GLU A 73 -14.05 14.10 -16.16
N ARG A 74 -13.59 13.15 -16.99
CA ARG A 74 -13.27 13.42 -18.40
C ARG A 74 -14.48 13.89 -19.20
N ALA A 75 -15.64 13.26 -19.01
CA ALA A 75 -16.85 13.69 -19.70
C ALA A 75 -17.30 15.09 -19.27
N ALA A 76 -17.13 15.44 -17.98
CA ALA A 76 -17.44 16.77 -17.47
C ALA A 76 -16.46 17.85 -17.95
N GLU A 77 -15.21 17.48 -18.27
CA GLU A 77 -14.25 18.36 -18.95
C GLU A 77 -14.69 18.71 -20.38
N ASP A 78 -15.27 17.73 -21.10
CA ASP A 78 -15.76 17.91 -22.47
C ASP A 78 -17.14 18.62 -22.52
N ASP A 79 -18.09 18.20 -21.68
CA ASP A 79 -19.41 18.82 -21.52
C ASP A 79 -19.91 18.64 -20.07
N PRO A 80 -19.93 19.72 -19.25
CA PRO A 80 -20.36 19.66 -17.85
C PRO A 80 -21.80 19.18 -17.60
N GLN A 81 -22.65 19.13 -18.63
CA GLN A 81 -24.03 18.66 -18.52
C GLN A 81 -24.27 17.28 -19.13
N ALA A 82 -23.26 16.69 -19.78
CA ALA A 82 -23.39 15.36 -20.35
C ALA A 82 -23.32 14.29 -19.25
N GLU A 83 -24.29 13.38 -19.25
CA GLU A 83 -24.15 12.12 -18.52
C GLU A 83 -23.24 11.19 -19.32
N PRO A 84 -22.09 10.76 -18.79
CA PRO A 84 -21.19 9.87 -19.50
C PRO A 84 -21.85 8.51 -19.72
N GLU A 85 -21.68 7.98 -20.93
CA GLU A 85 -21.98 6.59 -21.20
C GLU A 85 -20.96 5.71 -20.48
N LEU A 86 -21.42 4.96 -19.48
CA LEU A 86 -20.58 4.01 -18.76
C LEU A 86 -20.46 2.72 -19.59
N PRO A 87 -19.27 2.09 -19.59
CA PRO A 87 -19.12 0.74 -20.15
C PRO A 87 -20.11 -0.23 -19.54
N ASP A 88 -20.48 -1.26 -20.31
CA ASP A 88 -21.29 -2.33 -19.75
C ASP A 88 -20.55 -3.07 -18.61
N GLU A 89 -21.29 -3.85 -17.83
CA GLU A 89 -20.70 -4.50 -16.65
C GLU A 89 -19.55 -5.46 -17.01
N LYS A 90 -19.62 -6.13 -18.16
CA LYS A 90 -18.59 -7.08 -18.59
C LYS A 90 -17.32 -6.34 -19.00
N GLU A 91 -17.47 -5.26 -19.75
CA GLU A 91 -16.37 -4.40 -20.17
C GLU A 91 -15.73 -3.71 -18.97
N LEU A 92 -16.53 -3.15 -18.06
CA LEU A 92 -16.05 -2.52 -16.84
C LEU A 92 -15.27 -3.49 -15.96
N ASN A 93 -15.76 -4.72 -15.80
CA ASN A 93 -15.05 -5.75 -15.03
C ASN A 93 -13.71 -6.13 -15.68
N ALA A 94 -13.62 -6.14 -17.01
CA ALA A 94 -12.36 -6.38 -17.71
C ALA A 94 -11.36 -5.23 -17.53
N LEU A 95 -11.83 -3.98 -17.63
CA LEU A 95 -11.03 -2.78 -17.38
C LEU A 95 -10.48 -2.76 -15.94
N VAL A 96 -11.35 -3.05 -14.96
CA VAL A 96 -10.97 -3.15 -13.54
C VAL A 96 -9.92 -4.23 -13.32
N ALA A 97 -10.09 -5.42 -13.91
CA ALA A 97 -9.12 -6.50 -13.79
C ALA A 97 -7.74 -6.11 -14.36
N SER A 98 -7.72 -5.49 -15.55
CA SER A 98 -6.47 -5.01 -16.17
C SER A 98 -5.79 -3.94 -15.31
N ALA A 99 -6.55 -2.95 -14.85
CA ALA A 99 -6.03 -1.85 -14.03
C ALA A 99 -5.45 -2.35 -12.69
N ILE A 100 -6.08 -3.35 -12.07
CA ILE A 100 -5.54 -3.99 -10.85
C ILE A 100 -4.21 -4.67 -11.15
N GLU A 101 -4.12 -5.47 -12.22
CA GLU A 101 -2.87 -6.15 -12.60
C GLU A 101 -1.75 -5.16 -12.90
N GLU A 102 -2.05 -4.10 -13.65
CA GLU A 102 -1.09 -3.02 -13.94
C GLU A 102 -0.59 -2.35 -12.66
N GLN A 103 -1.50 -2.01 -11.75
CA GLN A 103 -1.15 -1.40 -10.46
C GLN A 103 -0.29 -2.33 -9.60
N LEU A 104 -0.65 -3.62 -9.50
CA LEU A 104 0.12 -4.60 -8.74
C LEU A 104 1.50 -4.82 -9.36
N ASN A 105 1.59 -4.87 -10.70
CA ASN A 105 2.85 -4.97 -11.42
C ASN A 105 3.75 -3.75 -11.17
N ALA A 106 3.19 -2.54 -11.18
CA ALA A 106 3.95 -1.33 -10.86
C ALA A 106 4.51 -1.38 -9.42
N LEU A 107 3.71 -1.80 -8.44
CA LEU A 107 4.15 -1.96 -7.05
C LEU A 107 5.23 -3.04 -6.89
N MET A 108 5.16 -4.12 -7.66
CA MET A 108 6.21 -5.16 -7.68
C MET A 108 7.50 -4.65 -8.33
N GLN A 109 7.42 -3.90 -9.43
CA GLN A 109 8.58 -3.30 -10.10
C GLN A 109 9.29 -2.28 -9.20
N GLN A 110 8.52 -1.49 -8.46
CA GLN A 110 9.03 -0.56 -7.44
C GLN A 110 9.59 -1.27 -6.21
N GLY A 111 9.42 -2.60 -6.11
CA GLY A 111 9.88 -3.39 -4.98
C GLY A 111 9.07 -3.18 -3.70
N ILE A 112 7.87 -2.61 -3.80
CA ILE A 112 6.93 -2.41 -2.68
C ILE A 112 6.21 -3.71 -2.33
N LEU A 113 5.83 -4.49 -3.35
CA LEU A 113 5.23 -5.80 -3.20
C LEU A 113 6.18 -6.91 -3.68
N GLN A 114 6.11 -8.05 -3.02
CA GLN A 114 6.72 -9.30 -3.47
C GLN A 114 5.61 -10.34 -3.63
N LYS A 115 5.57 -11.04 -4.76
CA LYS A 115 4.64 -12.14 -5.01
C LYS A 115 5.33 -13.48 -4.80
N GLY A 116 4.70 -14.38 -4.06
CA GLY A 116 5.20 -15.73 -3.85
C GLY A 116 4.16 -16.61 -3.15
N ASN A 117 4.11 -17.89 -3.51
CA ASN A 117 3.19 -18.86 -2.90
C ASN A 117 1.70 -18.48 -2.95
N GLY A 118 1.25 -17.77 -4.00
CA GLY A 118 -0.13 -17.31 -4.14
C GLY A 118 -0.51 -16.13 -3.22
N GLU A 119 0.50 -15.45 -2.66
CA GLU A 119 0.33 -14.30 -1.78
C GLU A 119 1.16 -13.11 -2.27
N TYR A 120 0.70 -11.91 -1.92
CA TYR A 120 1.48 -10.69 -1.96
C TYR A 120 1.98 -10.36 -0.56
N ARG A 121 3.24 -9.95 -0.45
CA ARG A 121 3.90 -9.58 0.80
C ARG A 121 4.59 -8.22 0.70
N SER A 122 4.58 -7.48 1.80
CA SER A 122 5.43 -6.33 2.01
C SER A 122 5.99 -6.31 3.43
N THR A 123 7.26 -5.91 3.54
CA THR A 123 7.95 -5.74 4.83
C THR A 123 8.63 -4.41 4.87
N ALA A 124 8.34 -3.61 5.88
CA ALA A 124 9.00 -2.33 6.11
C ALA A 124 9.61 -2.33 7.50
N SER A 125 10.80 -1.76 7.62
CA SER A 125 11.40 -1.47 8.92
C SER A 125 12.07 -0.11 8.90
N TYR A 126 12.06 0.53 10.06
CA TYR A 126 12.76 1.77 10.31
C TYR A 126 13.63 1.60 11.55
N LYS A 127 14.90 1.93 11.45
CA LYS A 127 15.81 1.94 12.59
C LYS A 127 16.92 2.96 12.36
N ALA A 128 17.14 3.81 13.36
CA ALA A 128 18.24 4.79 13.35
C ALA A 128 18.30 5.65 12.07
N GLY A 129 17.15 6.17 11.62
CA GLY A 129 17.08 7.00 10.42
C GLY A 129 17.03 6.26 9.09
N GLN A 130 17.21 4.93 9.07
CA GLN A 130 17.19 4.14 7.84
C GLN A 130 15.87 3.41 7.66
N ILE A 131 15.29 3.51 6.47
CA ILE A 131 14.13 2.72 6.04
C ILE A 131 14.64 1.53 5.24
N VAL A 132 14.11 0.35 5.49
CA VAL A 132 14.35 -0.87 4.71
C VAL A 132 12.99 -1.44 4.29
N LEU A 133 12.75 -1.49 2.98
CA LEU A 133 11.55 -2.07 2.37
C LEU A 133 11.94 -3.35 1.64
N ASN A 134 11.32 -4.47 2.00
CA ASN A 134 11.56 -5.77 1.38
C ASN A 134 13.04 -6.16 1.34
N GLY A 135 13.76 -5.83 2.41
CA GLY A 135 15.20 -6.08 2.56
C GLY A 135 16.11 -5.08 1.82
N ARG A 136 15.53 -4.10 1.10
CA ARG A 136 16.28 -3.06 0.39
C ARG A 136 16.24 -1.74 1.16
N PRO A 137 17.40 -1.13 1.46
CA PRO A 137 17.44 0.22 2.00
C PRO A 137 16.75 1.19 1.05
N LEU A 138 15.89 2.06 1.59
CA LEU A 138 15.34 3.20 0.86
C LEU A 138 15.99 4.46 1.40
N SER A 139 16.44 5.32 0.50
CA SER A 139 16.70 6.71 0.87
C SER A 139 15.36 7.43 1.04
N LEU A 140 15.29 8.35 2.01
CA LEU A 140 14.10 9.21 2.18
C LEU A 140 13.79 10.04 0.92
N GLN A 141 14.80 10.28 0.08
CA GLN A 141 14.68 10.99 -1.19
C GLN A 141 13.89 10.17 -2.23
N GLU A 142 14.07 8.85 -2.27
CA GLU A 142 13.34 7.96 -3.20
C GLU A 142 11.85 7.82 -2.83
N LEU A 143 11.49 7.96 -1.54
CA LEU A 143 10.09 7.93 -1.09
C LEU A 143 9.34 9.24 -1.35
N LEU A 144 10.06 10.37 -1.40
CA LEU A 144 9.48 11.70 -1.61
C LEU A 144 9.40 12.12 -3.08
N MET A 145 10.10 11.39 -3.98
CA MET A 145 10.11 11.66 -5.42
C MET A 145 9.26 10.65 -6.24
N GLY A 146 8.45 9.83 -5.59
CA GLY A 146 7.41 9.04 -6.27
C GLY A 146 6.21 9.91 -6.65
N ASN A 147 6.39 10.80 -7.62
CA ASN A 147 5.35 11.50 -8.38
C ASN A 147 5.73 11.50 -9.85
#